data_AF-A0A931QGQ6-F1
#
_entry.id   AF-A0A931QGQ6-F1
#
_cell.length_a   1.000
_cell.length_b   1.000
_cell.length_c   1.000
_cell.angle_alpha   90.00
_cell.angle_beta   90.00
_cell.angle_gamma   90.00
#
_symmetry.space_group_name_H-M   'P 1'
#
loop_
_entity.id
_entity.type
_entity.pdbx_description
1 polymer ?
#
loop_
_entity_poly.entity_id
_entity_poly.type
_entity_poly.pdbx_seq_one_letter_code
_entity_poly.pdbx_strand_id
1 'polypeptide(L)'
;MFEFVITAKNDRARAGIFTTPHGDLLTPVFAPVGTQATVKTLTPEHLKGINASLVLSNTYHLYLRPGDELVRDLGGLHHFMQWHRPMLTDSGGFQVFSLSQTRKIDDDGVTFKSHIDGSTHRFTPERSIAIQENLGADVIMAFDECSDPNDHAYSKIAMDRTHRWAERSLKAQTRRDQALFGIIQGGVQADLRAASAKF
;
A
#
# COMPACT_ATOMS: atom_id res chain seq x y z
N MET A 1 -7.07 -5.18 -17.99
CA MET A 1 -5.84 -5.67 -17.32
C MET A 1 -6.18 -6.13 -15.92
N PHE A 2 -6.86 -5.29 -15.14
CA PHE A 2 -7.45 -5.69 -13.86
C PHE A 2 -8.91 -6.05 -14.04
N GLU A 3 -9.30 -7.23 -13.56
CA GLU A 3 -10.68 -7.70 -13.55
C GLU A 3 -10.90 -8.50 -12.28
N PHE A 4 -12.02 -8.28 -11.59
CA PHE A 4 -12.41 -9.07 -10.43
C PHE A 4 -13.72 -9.80 -10.70
N VAL A 5 -13.65 -11.13 -10.74
CA VAL A 5 -14.80 -12.00 -10.97
C VAL A 5 -15.11 -12.78 -9.70
N ILE A 6 -16.36 -12.73 -9.25
CA ILE A 6 -16.83 -13.57 -8.14
C ILE A 6 -17.31 -14.90 -8.72
N THR A 7 -16.68 -16.00 -8.32
CA THR A 7 -16.97 -17.35 -8.84
C THR A 7 -17.97 -18.11 -7.98
N ALA A 8 -18.03 -17.81 -6.68
CA ALA A 8 -19.02 -18.36 -5.77
C ALA A 8 -19.32 -17.41 -4.60
N LYS A 9 -20.51 -17.54 -4.03
CA LYS A 9 -20.96 -16.77 -2.86
C LYS A 9 -21.65 -17.69 -1.86
N ASN A 10 -21.42 -17.42 -0.58
CA ASN A 10 -22.20 -17.95 0.54
C ASN A 10 -22.41 -16.81 1.53
N ASP A 11 -23.64 -16.28 1.60
CA ASP A 11 -23.96 -15.03 2.30
C ASP A 11 -23.01 -13.87 1.90
N ARG A 12 -22.19 -13.39 2.85
CA ARG A 12 -21.19 -12.34 2.65
C ARG A 12 -19.82 -12.88 2.23
N ALA A 13 -19.59 -14.19 2.35
CA ALA A 13 -18.36 -14.82 1.89
C ALA A 13 -18.35 -14.94 0.37
N ARG A 14 -17.19 -14.67 -0.24
CA ARG A 14 -17.01 -14.63 -1.69
C ARG A 14 -15.72 -15.35 -2.03
N ALA A 15 -15.81 -16.28 -2.97
CA ALA A 15 -14.65 -16.78 -3.70
C ALA A 15 -14.59 -16.05 -5.04
N GLY A 16 -13.39 -15.64 -5.46
CA GLY A 16 -13.25 -14.88 -6.69
C GLY A 16 -11.83 -14.87 -7.22
N ILE A 17 -11.66 -14.33 -8.41
CA ILE A 17 -10.39 -14.25 -9.12
C ILE A 17 -10.15 -12.78 -9.45
N PHE A 18 -9.01 -12.25 -9.03
CA PHE A 18 -8.54 -10.92 -9.41
C PHE A 18 -7.35 -11.05 -10.37
N THR A 19 -7.55 -10.71 -11.64
CA THR A 19 -6.51 -10.80 -12.67
C THR A 19 -5.58 -9.60 -12.59
N THR A 20 -4.27 -9.86 -12.64
CA THR A 20 -3.20 -8.84 -12.59
C THR A 20 -2.15 -9.11 -13.67
N PRO A 21 -1.26 -8.15 -14.01
CA PRO A 21 -0.18 -8.36 -14.98
C PRO A 21 0.70 -9.58 -14.69
N HIS A 22 0.95 -9.87 -13.40
CA HIS A 22 1.81 -10.98 -12.99
C HIS A 22 1.05 -12.25 -12.60
N GLY A 23 -0.23 -12.36 -12.99
CA GLY A 23 -1.05 -13.57 -12.83
C GLY A 23 -2.33 -13.35 -12.03
N ASP A 24 -3.09 -14.43 -11.87
CA ASP A 24 -4.37 -14.41 -11.17
C ASP A 24 -4.21 -14.55 -9.65
N LEU A 25 -4.99 -13.76 -8.91
CA LEU A 25 -5.13 -13.83 -7.46
C LEU A 25 -6.46 -14.48 -7.09
N LEU A 26 -6.40 -15.70 -6.55
CA LEU A 26 -7.56 -16.38 -5.97
C LEU A 26 -7.89 -15.75 -4.61
N THR A 27 -9.14 -15.33 -4.43
CA THR A 27 -9.66 -14.72 -3.20
C THR A 27 -10.65 -15.66 -2.51
N PRO A 28 -10.67 -15.72 -1.16
CA PRO A 28 -9.88 -14.93 -0.21
C PRO A 28 -8.39 -15.29 -0.24
N VAL A 29 -7.53 -14.30 -0.10
CA VAL A 29 -6.07 -14.44 -0.20
C VAL A 29 -5.39 -13.93 1.08
N PHE A 30 -4.29 -14.59 1.45
CA PHE A 30 -3.38 -14.12 2.48
C PHE A 30 -2.08 -13.66 1.82
N ALA A 31 -1.55 -12.52 2.26
CA ALA A 31 -0.31 -11.95 1.74
C ALA A 31 0.78 -11.95 2.83
N PRO A 32 1.83 -12.80 2.71
CA PRO A 32 3.03 -12.66 3.52
C PRO A 32 3.68 -11.29 3.31
N VAL A 33 4.24 -10.73 4.38
CA VAL A 33 4.80 -9.37 4.36
C VAL A 33 6.31 -9.40 4.13
N GLY A 34 6.75 -8.73 3.08
CA GLY A 34 8.14 -8.42 2.77
C GLY A 34 8.51 -6.99 3.18
N THR A 35 9.38 -6.84 4.17
CA THR A 35 9.73 -5.51 4.71
C THR A 35 10.84 -4.82 3.89
N GLN A 36 11.84 -5.55 3.42
CA GLN A 36 12.99 -5.01 2.68
C GLN A 36 13.27 -5.89 1.46
N ALA A 37 12.31 -5.94 0.54
CA ALA A 37 12.40 -6.81 -0.63
C ALA A 37 12.60 -8.30 -0.27
N THR A 38 12.15 -8.72 0.90
CA THR A 38 12.22 -10.12 1.34
C THR A 38 11.20 -10.40 2.43
N VAL A 39 10.55 -11.56 2.34
CA VAL A 39 9.82 -12.15 3.47
C VAL A 39 10.86 -12.78 4.38
N LYS A 40 10.98 -12.25 5.60
CA LYS A 40 12.07 -12.63 6.52
C LYS A 40 12.17 -14.15 6.65
N THR A 41 13.41 -14.64 6.62
CA THR A 41 13.80 -16.06 6.71
C THR A 41 13.33 -16.99 5.59
N LEU A 42 12.63 -16.50 4.56
CA LEU A 42 12.09 -17.32 3.48
C LEU A 42 12.62 -16.88 2.12
N THR A 43 12.97 -17.85 1.28
CA THR A 43 13.28 -17.60 -0.14
C THR A 43 11.97 -17.49 -0.95
N PRO A 44 11.99 -16.88 -2.14
CA PRO A 44 10.86 -16.92 -3.06
C PRO A 44 10.39 -18.35 -3.38
N GLU A 45 11.31 -19.33 -3.38
CA GLU A 45 10.99 -20.74 -3.59
C GLU A 45 10.20 -21.34 -2.42
N HIS A 46 10.54 -21.01 -1.17
CA HIS A 46 9.74 -21.41 0.00
C HIS A 46 8.30 -20.85 -0.09
N LEU A 47 8.16 -19.59 -0.50
CA LEU A 47 6.84 -18.95 -0.69
C LEU A 47 6.03 -19.66 -1.78
N LYS A 48 6.68 -20.08 -2.87
CA LYS A 48 6.03 -20.89 -3.92
C LYS A 48 5.62 -22.25 -3.38
N GLY A 49 6.46 -22.90 -2.57
CA GLY A 49 6.19 -24.21 -1.96
C GLY A 49 4.96 -24.23 -1.04
N ILE A 50 4.64 -23.11 -0.38
CA ILE A 50 3.42 -22.95 0.42
C ILE A 50 2.23 -22.40 -0.39
N ASN A 51 2.35 -22.30 -1.71
CA ASN A 51 1.33 -21.75 -2.61
C ASN A 51 0.93 -20.30 -2.29
N ALA A 52 1.86 -19.47 -1.79
CA ALA A 52 1.60 -18.04 -1.69
C ALA A 52 1.38 -17.45 -3.10
N SER A 53 0.26 -16.75 -3.31
CA SER A 53 -0.08 -16.11 -4.58
C SER A 53 0.18 -14.61 -4.57
N LEU A 54 0.25 -13.99 -3.39
CA LEU A 54 0.45 -12.56 -3.20
C LEU A 54 1.52 -12.32 -2.15
N VAL A 55 2.34 -11.29 -2.33
CA VAL A 55 3.22 -10.74 -1.28
C VAL A 55 2.90 -9.26 -1.10
N LEU A 56 2.90 -8.78 0.14
CA LEU A 56 2.85 -7.36 0.46
C LEU A 56 4.28 -6.85 0.68
N SER A 57 4.69 -5.82 -0.05
CA SER A 57 6.00 -5.17 0.10
C SER A 57 5.87 -3.79 0.73
N ASN A 58 6.79 -3.47 1.64
CA ASN A 58 6.73 -2.20 2.37
C ASN A 58 7.40 -1.03 1.63
N THR A 59 6.62 -0.03 1.25
CA THR A 59 7.11 1.14 0.51
C THR A 59 8.04 2.01 1.35
N TYR A 60 7.72 2.23 2.63
CA TYR A 60 8.51 3.08 3.52
C TYR A 60 9.96 2.57 3.68
N HIS A 61 10.11 1.27 3.92
CA HIS A 61 11.44 0.68 4.09
C HIS A 61 12.21 0.65 2.77
N LEU A 62 11.56 0.27 1.67
CA LEU A 62 12.19 0.22 0.34
C LEU A 62 12.63 1.60 -0.14
N TYR A 63 11.85 2.65 0.14
CA TYR A 63 12.21 4.04 -0.13
C TYR A 63 13.47 4.45 0.62
N LEU A 64 13.56 4.15 1.92
CA LEU A 64 14.73 4.54 2.71
C LEU A 64 15.97 3.72 2.36
N ARG A 65 15.79 2.43 2.08
CA ARG A 65 16.86 1.54 1.66
C ARG A 65 16.26 0.30 0.98
N PRO A 66 16.62 0.02 -0.29
CA PRO A 66 17.76 0.58 -1.02
C PRO A 66 17.48 1.89 -1.79
N GLY A 67 16.23 2.36 -1.82
CA GLY A 67 15.79 3.47 -2.67
C GLY A 67 15.00 2.96 -3.88
N ASP A 68 13.87 3.61 -4.18
CA ASP A 68 12.94 3.18 -5.23
C ASP A 68 13.48 3.37 -6.64
N GLU A 69 14.26 4.42 -6.88
CA GLU A 69 14.91 4.67 -8.17
C GLU A 69 15.93 3.58 -8.51
N LEU A 70 16.71 3.13 -7.52
CA LEU A 70 17.65 2.02 -7.70
C LEU A 70 16.91 0.72 -8.00
N VAL A 71 15.80 0.44 -7.30
CA VAL A 71 14.97 -0.74 -7.58
C VAL A 71 14.39 -0.69 -8.98
N ARG A 72 13.89 0.47 -9.43
CA ARG A 72 13.42 0.68 -10.80
C ARG A 72 14.51 0.38 -11.82
N ASP A 73 15.69 0.96 -11.63
CA ASP A 73 16.81 0.84 -12.57
C ASP A 73 17.35 -0.61 -12.63
N LEU A 74 17.16 -1.40 -11.58
CA LEU A 74 17.44 -2.84 -11.53
C LEU A 74 16.29 -3.71 -12.07
N GLY A 75 15.29 -3.13 -12.74
CA GLY A 75 14.20 -3.87 -13.38
C GLY A 75 12.92 -4.02 -12.54
N GLY A 76 12.77 -3.21 -11.50
CA GLY A 76 11.60 -3.19 -10.63
C GLY A 76 11.64 -4.24 -9.51
N LEU A 77 10.69 -4.14 -8.58
CA LEU A 77 10.71 -4.90 -7.33
C LEU A 77 10.51 -6.40 -7.55
N HIS A 78 9.73 -6.80 -8.56
CA HIS A 78 9.59 -8.21 -8.94
C HIS A 78 10.93 -8.86 -9.31
N HIS A 79 11.74 -8.17 -10.13
CA HIS A 79 13.07 -8.65 -10.51
C HIS A 79 14.02 -8.60 -9.31
N PHE A 80 14.03 -7.49 -8.57
CA PHE A 80 14.87 -7.31 -7.40
C PHE A 80 14.65 -8.38 -6.31
N MET A 81 13.39 -8.79 -6.09
CA MET A 81 13.00 -9.82 -5.12
C MET A 81 13.02 -11.25 -5.68
N GLN A 82 13.21 -11.43 -6.99
CA GLN A 82 12.98 -12.70 -7.69
C GLN A 82 11.58 -13.28 -7.43
N TRP A 83 10.57 -12.39 -7.35
CA TRP A 83 9.17 -12.72 -7.16
C TRP A 83 8.36 -12.36 -8.41
N HIS A 84 8.06 -13.36 -9.23
CA HIS A 84 7.34 -13.20 -10.51
C HIS A 84 5.84 -13.55 -10.42
N ARG A 85 5.25 -13.33 -9.25
CA ARG A 85 3.82 -13.50 -8.96
C ARG A 85 3.27 -12.14 -8.50
N PRO A 86 1.94 -11.99 -8.35
CA PRO A 86 1.37 -10.71 -8.00
C PRO A 86 1.93 -10.13 -6.68
N MET A 87 2.04 -8.81 -6.63
CA MET A 87 2.56 -8.05 -5.49
C MET A 87 1.67 -6.86 -5.16
N LEU A 88 1.55 -6.58 -3.86
CA LEU A 88 0.93 -5.35 -3.35
C LEU A 88 1.98 -4.52 -2.63
N THR A 89 1.99 -3.20 -2.83
CA THR A 89 2.76 -2.27 -1.98
C THR A 89 1.83 -1.43 -1.13
N ASP A 90 2.18 -1.21 0.14
CA ASP A 90 1.48 -0.24 0.97
C ASP A 90 1.86 1.21 0.62
N SER A 91 1.12 2.20 1.11
CA SER A 91 1.37 3.61 0.79
C SER A 91 2.59 4.19 1.54
N GLY A 92 3.04 3.51 2.59
CA GLY A 92 4.01 4.02 3.58
C GLY A 92 3.39 4.92 4.67
N GLY A 93 2.12 5.31 4.54
CA GLY A 93 1.44 6.20 5.48
C GLY A 93 1.38 5.63 6.90
N PHE A 94 1.11 4.33 7.03
CA PHE A 94 1.03 3.65 8.33
C PHE A 94 2.38 3.59 9.08
N GLN A 95 3.50 3.39 8.39
CA GLN A 95 4.83 3.35 9.02
C GLN A 95 5.25 4.73 9.47
N VAL A 96 4.91 5.76 8.70
CA VAL A 96 5.08 7.13 9.19
C VAL A 96 4.15 7.40 10.38
N PHE A 97 2.94 6.80 10.39
CA PHE A 97 2.04 6.82 11.53
C PHE A 97 2.58 6.09 12.78
N SER A 98 3.39 5.04 12.66
CA SER A 98 3.96 4.39 13.84
C SER A 98 5.11 5.20 14.47
N LEU A 99 5.65 6.19 13.76
CA LEU A 99 6.72 7.10 14.20
C LEU A 99 6.18 8.39 14.86
N SER A 100 5.14 8.28 15.69
CA SER A 100 4.36 9.42 16.22
C SER A 100 5.14 10.57 16.84
N GLN A 101 6.32 10.32 17.41
CA GLN A 101 7.13 11.36 18.04
C GLN A 101 8.00 12.17 17.05
N THR A 102 8.21 11.69 15.83
CA THR A 102 9.16 12.29 14.87
C THR A 102 8.52 12.68 13.54
N ARG A 103 7.18 12.74 13.49
CA ARG A 103 6.42 13.19 12.31
C ARG A 103 5.69 14.51 12.51
N LYS A 104 5.45 15.21 11.41
CA LYS A 104 4.56 16.37 11.30
C LYS A 104 3.63 16.16 10.12
N ILE A 105 2.32 16.17 10.39
CA ILE A 105 1.28 16.05 9.37
C ILE A 105 0.68 17.43 9.10
N ASP A 106 0.43 17.73 7.84
CA ASP A 106 -0.32 18.88 7.37
C ASP A 106 -1.18 18.46 6.16
N ASP A 107 -1.89 19.38 5.51
CA ASP A 107 -2.79 19.04 4.40
C ASP A 107 -2.06 18.54 3.14
N ASP A 108 -0.77 18.82 2.99
CA ASP A 108 -0.01 18.44 1.80
C ASP A 108 0.62 17.04 1.89
N GLY A 109 0.76 16.50 3.10
CA GLY A 109 1.47 15.25 3.35
C GLY A 109 2.06 15.14 4.75
N VAL A 110 3.10 14.32 4.88
CA VAL A 110 3.77 14.01 6.15
C VAL A 110 5.27 14.18 6.05
N THR A 111 5.83 14.98 6.95
CA THR A 111 7.28 15.13 7.15
C THR A 111 7.72 14.23 8.30
N PHE A 112 8.80 13.48 8.15
CA PHE A 112 9.32 12.59 9.19
C PHE A 112 10.84 12.50 9.16
N LYS A 113 11.43 11.99 10.26
CA LYS A 113 12.85 11.64 10.30
C LYS A 113 13.07 10.16 10.03
N SER A 114 14.05 9.84 9.20
CA SER A 114 14.53 8.49 8.95
C SER A 114 15.03 7.85 10.24
N HIS A 115 14.59 6.62 10.51
CA HIS A 115 15.08 5.82 11.64
C HIS A 115 16.49 5.23 11.39
N ILE A 116 17.01 5.35 10.16
CA ILE A 116 18.31 4.82 9.76
C ILE A 116 19.44 5.80 10.09
N ASP A 117 19.24 7.08 9.77
CA ASP A 117 20.29 8.11 9.81
C ASP A 117 19.80 9.48 10.35
N GLY A 118 18.52 9.61 10.71
CA GLY A 118 17.95 10.85 11.23
C GLY A 118 17.68 11.93 10.18
N SER A 119 17.92 11.66 8.90
CA SER A 119 17.63 12.61 7.81
C SER A 119 16.13 12.90 7.70
N THR A 120 15.78 14.10 7.23
CA THR A 120 14.38 14.53 7.13
C THR A 120 13.82 14.26 5.74
N HIS A 121 12.67 13.60 5.69
CA HIS A 121 11.97 13.22 4.46
C HIS A 121 10.54 13.73 4.47
N ARG A 122 9.97 13.86 3.27
CA ARG A 122 8.59 14.32 3.05
C ARG A 122 7.86 13.36 2.13
N PHE A 123 6.77 12.78 2.62
CA PHE A 123 5.84 12.00 1.82
C PHE A 123 4.61 12.83 1.52
N THR A 124 4.28 12.94 0.24
CA THR A 124 3.00 13.47 -0.26
C THR A 124 2.29 12.36 -1.04
N PRO A 125 0.99 12.50 -1.33
CA PRO A 125 0.28 11.58 -2.22
C PRO A 125 1.03 11.33 -3.54
N GLU A 126 1.54 12.38 -4.18
CA GLU A 126 2.27 12.27 -5.45
C GLU A 126 3.59 11.52 -5.28
N ARG A 127 4.35 11.80 -4.20
CA ARG A 127 5.62 11.11 -3.97
C ARG A 127 5.39 9.64 -3.62
N SER A 128 4.38 9.31 -2.82
CA SER A 128 4.02 7.92 -2.49
C SER A 128 3.65 7.13 -3.76
N ILE A 129 2.85 7.71 -4.66
CA ILE A 129 2.52 7.08 -5.93
C ILE A 129 3.74 6.93 -6.83
N ALA A 130 4.58 7.97 -6.98
CA ALA A 130 5.80 7.87 -7.78
C ALA A 130 6.75 6.77 -7.27
N ILE A 131 6.89 6.62 -5.95
CA ILE A 131 7.68 5.53 -5.34
C ILE A 131 7.08 4.17 -5.71
N GLN A 132 5.77 3.98 -5.50
CA GLN A 132 5.10 2.72 -5.81
C GLN A 132 5.13 2.39 -7.32
N GLU A 133 5.11 3.41 -8.19
CA GLU A 133 5.30 3.25 -9.64
C GLU A 133 6.71 2.83 -10.01
N ASN A 134 7.73 3.36 -9.32
CA ASN A 134 9.12 2.92 -9.49
C ASN A 134 9.31 1.47 -9.01
N LEU A 135 8.69 1.09 -7.91
CA LEU A 135 8.72 -0.29 -7.40
C LEU A 135 8.01 -1.27 -8.36
N GLY A 136 6.91 -0.83 -8.99
CA GLY A 136 6.25 -1.58 -10.05
C GLY A 136 5.45 -2.80 -9.58
N ALA A 137 4.82 -2.73 -8.39
CA ALA A 137 3.91 -3.77 -7.88
C ALA A 137 2.54 -3.74 -8.58
N ASP A 138 1.87 -4.89 -8.70
CA ASP A 138 0.55 -4.98 -9.36
C ASP A 138 -0.56 -4.17 -8.70
N VAL A 139 -0.53 -4.07 -7.37
CA VAL A 139 -1.50 -3.31 -6.58
C VAL A 139 -0.75 -2.30 -5.73
N ILE A 140 -1.16 -1.04 -5.83
CA ILE A 140 -0.62 0.08 -5.07
C ILE A 140 -1.72 0.69 -4.22
N MET A 141 -1.36 1.22 -3.05
CA MET A 141 -2.33 1.82 -2.13
C MET A 141 -2.28 3.35 -2.22
N ALA A 142 -3.44 3.99 -2.22
CA ALA A 142 -3.53 5.44 -2.10
C ALA A 142 -2.91 5.91 -0.79
N PHE A 143 -2.33 7.11 -0.79
CA PHE A 143 -1.74 7.67 0.42
C PHE A 143 -2.84 8.13 1.37
N ASP A 144 -2.73 7.72 2.63
CA ASP A 144 -3.75 7.92 3.65
C ASP A 144 -3.14 8.34 4.99
N GLU A 145 -4.02 8.76 5.89
CA GLU A 145 -3.66 9.04 7.27
C GLU A 145 -4.40 8.10 8.22
N CYS A 146 -3.63 7.28 8.92
CA CYS A 146 -4.15 6.53 10.05
C CYS A 146 -4.32 7.45 11.27
N SER A 147 -5.41 7.25 12.02
CA SER A 147 -5.75 8.00 13.23
C SER A 147 -5.95 7.02 14.40
N ASP A 148 -5.87 7.51 15.63
CA ASP A 148 -6.33 6.73 16.79
C ASP A 148 -7.82 6.39 16.57
N PRO A 149 -8.18 5.11 16.51
CA PRO A 149 -9.55 4.72 16.18
C PRO A 149 -10.59 5.22 17.17
N ASN A 150 -10.19 5.54 18.40
CA ASN A 150 -11.10 5.97 19.48
C ASN A 150 -11.30 7.49 19.54
N ASP A 151 -10.44 8.28 18.88
CA ASP A 151 -10.60 9.72 18.79
C ASP A 151 -11.51 10.07 17.62
N HIS A 152 -12.80 10.26 17.89
CA HIS A 152 -13.78 10.61 16.86
C HIS A 152 -13.42 11.93 16.16
N ALA A 153 -13.04 12.96 16.90
CA ALA A 153 -12.80 14.29 16.36
C ALA A 153 -11.60 14.28 15.41
N TYR A 154 -10.50 13.64 15.82
CA TYR A 154 -9.33 13.48 14.97
C TYR A 154 -9.58 12.50 13.81
N SER A 155 -10.32 11.41 14.04
CA SER A 155 -10.70 10.46 12.98
C SER A 155 -11.45 11.14 11.84
N LYS A 156 -12.32 12.11 12.14
CA LYS A 156 -13.01 12.91 11.13
C LYS A 156 -12.03 13.75 10.30
N ILE A 157 -11.10 14.44 10.96
CA ILE A 157 -10.07 15.26 10.29
C ILE A 157 -9.17 14.40 9.40
N ALA A 158 -8.67 13.27 9.91
CA ALA A 158 -7.82 12.34 9.17
C ALA A 158 -8.56 11.68 7.99
N MET A 159 -9.85 11.37 8.16
CA MET A 159 -10.69 10.87 7.08
C MET A 159 -10.84 11.91 5.95
N ASP A 160 -11.19 13.15 6.29
CA ASP A 160 -11.35 14.22 5.29
C ASP A 160 -10.03 14.53 4.57
N ARG A 161 -8.88 14.43 5.27
CA ARG A 161 -7.55 14.54 4.67
C ARG A 161 -7.24 13.36 3.75
N THR A 162 -7.56 12.14 4.18
CA THR A 162 -7.40 10.91 3.37
C THR A 162 -8.19 10.99 2.07
N HIS A 163 -9.41 11.56 2.08
CA HIS A 163 -10.19 11.78 0.86
C HIS A 163 -9.49 12.71 -0.12
N ARG A 164 -9.00 13.87 0.34
CA ARG A 164 -8.22 14.80 -0.50
C ARG A 164 -6.94 14.14 -1.04
N TRP A 165 -6.29 13.32 -0.22
CA TRP A 165 -5.09 12.60 -0.63
C TRP A 165 -5.38 11.47 -1.62
N ALA A 166 -6.51 10.77 -1.50
CA ALA A 166 -6.93 9.75 -2.44
C ALA A 166 -7.16 10.32 -3.85
N GLU A 167 -7.81 11.48 -3.97
CA GLU A 167 -7.98 12.18 -5.26
C GLU A 167 -6.63 12.57 -5.88
N ARG A 168 -5.71 13.10 -5.05
CA ARG A 168 -4.36 13.45 -5.48
C ARG A 168 -3.56 12.22 -5.91
N SER A 169 -3.65 11.11 -5.16
CA SER A 169 -3.04 9.84 -5.53
C SER A 169 -3.57 9.32 -6.87
N LEU A 170 -4.89 9.35 -7.07
CA LEU A 170 -5.52 8.93 -8.32
C LEU A 170 -5.06 9.80 -9.50
N LYS A 171 -4.96 11.12 -9.30
CA LYS A 171 -4.46 12.05 -10.33
C LYS A 171 -2.97 11.87 -10.62
N ALA A 172 -2.18 11.52 -9.61
CA ALA A 172 -0.74 11.33 -9.73
C ALA A 172 -0.37 10.03 -10.43
N GLN A 173 -1.25 9.02 -10.40
CA GLN A 173 -1.00 7.74 -11.05
C GLN A 173 -0.94 7.90 -12.58
N THR A 174 0.15 7.45 -13.17
CA THR A 174 0.42 7.47 -14.60
C THR A 174 0.44 6.06 -15.21
N ARG A 175 0.86 5.05 -14.43
CA ARG A 175 0.98 3.65 -14.86
C ARG A 175 -0.36 2.94 -14.84
N ARG A 176 -0.72 2.32 -15.97
CA ARG A 176 -1.99 1.57 -16.16
C ARG A 176 -1.87 0.09 -15.84
N ASP A 177 -0.65 -0.38 -15.61
CA ASP A 177 -0.32 -1.75 -15.22
C ASP A 177 -0.23 -1.94 -13.71
N GLN A 178 -0.72 -0.98 -12.93
CA GLN A 178 -0.84 -1.08 -11.48
C GLN A 178 -2.26 -0.66 -11.08
N ALA A 179 -2.91 -1.44 -10.23
CA ALA A 179 -4.23 -1.11 -9.69
C ALA A 179 -4.06 -0.21 -8.46
N LEU A 180 -4.75 0.93 -8.41
CA LEU A 180 -4.75 1.80 -7.24
C LEU A 180 -5.95 1.49 -6.36
N PHE A 181 -5.69 1.07 -5.12
CA PHE A 181 -6.72 0.80 -4.12
C PHE A 181 -6.86 1.98 -3.15
N GLY A 182 -8.09 2.44 -2.95
CA GLY A 182 -8.43 3.42 -1.91
C GLY A 182 -8.48 2.80 -0.52
N ILE A 183 -8.32 3.63 0.51
CA ILE A 183 -8.35 3.21 1.92
C ILE A 183 -9.51 3.91 2.63
N ILE A 184 -10.49 3.12 3.06
CA ILE A 184 -11.62 3.63 3.86
C ILE A 184 -11.11 3.94 5.27
N GLN A 185 -11.37 5.16 5.75
CA GLN A 185 -11.01 5.65 7.09
C GLN A 185 -12.27 5.87 7.95
N GLY A 186 -12.10 6.42 9.16
CA GLY A 186 -13.19 6.72 10.10
C GLY A 186 -13.14 5.98 11.44
N GLY A 187 -11.98 5.40 11.80
CA GLY A 187 -11.81 4.76 13.11
C GLY A 187 -12.77 3.59 13.35
N VAL A 188 -13.32 3.48 14.56
CA VAL A 188 -14.41 2.56 14.92
C VAL A 188 -15.81 3.17 14.76
N GLN A 189 -15.90 4.37 14.19
CA GLN A 189 -17.14 5.15 14.12
C GLN A 189 -17.93 4.83 12.85
N ALA A 190 -19.11 4.25 13.04
CA ALA A 190 -19.91 3.70 11.95
C ALA A 190 -20.37 4.77 10.94
N ASP A 191 -20.69 5.97 11.42
CA ASP A 191 -21.09 7.12 10.61
C ASP A 191 -19.91 7.62 9.75
N LEU A 192 -18.72 7.73 10.33
CA LEU A 192 -17.51 8.14 9.61
C LEU A 192 -17.11 7.08 8.57
N ARG A 193 -17.16 5.79 8.92
CA ARG A 193 -16.90 4.69 7.97
C ARG A 193 -17.87 4.69 6.80
N ALA A 194 -19.16 4.91 7.07
CA ALA A 194 -20.18 4.99 6.03
C ALA A 194 -20.01 6.23 5.14
N ALA A 195 -19.61 7.38 5.71
CA ALA A 195 -19.28 8.58 4.95
C ALA A 195 -18.04 8.35 4.07
N SER A 196 -17.00 7.71 4.63
CA SER A 196 -15.75 7.44 3.92
C SER A 196 -15.95 6.52 2.72
N ALA A 197 -16.80 5.50 2.84
CA ALA A 197 -17.08 4.54 1.77
C ALA A 197 -17.99 5.08 0.66
N LYS A 198 -18.70 6.19 0.89
CA LYS A 198 -19.62 6.83 -0.08
C LYS A 198 -18.96 7.94 -0.90
N PHE A 199 -17.85 8.48 -0.40
CA PHE A 199 -17.01 9.42 -1.13
C PHE A 199 -16.40 8.71 -2.34
#